data_AF-A3MUN6-F1
#
_entry.id   AF-A3MUN6-F1
#
_cell.length_a   1.000
_cell.length_b   1.000
_cell.length_c   1.000
_cell.angle_alpha   90.00
_cell.angle_beta   90.00
_cell.angle_gamma   90.00
#
_symmetry.space_group_name_H-M   'P 1'
#
loop_
_entity.id
_entity.type
_entity.pdbx_description
1 polymer ?
#
loop_
_entity_poly.entity_id
_entity_poly.type
_entity_poly.pdbx_seq_one_letter_code
_entity_poly.pdbx_strand_id
1 'polypeptide(L)'
;MECNAVAELLKERNIKAEARGRELVLATAGRLKIEFWCPQEEFPHFGDVEELRKWLSLDSVDVLVVVSYRPYVVVDYVNAMLERAYRWYGLKFDVKLLGLSSVDIEVGLEDVLGRAFVEKPHKLGDGVETDTPCPQCGRDVLRLYRQERFFSRKYRGRAVESIYGCRACGFRARRVELLD
;
A
#
# COMPACT_ATOMS: atom_id res chain seq x y z
N MET A 1 19.17 -2.11 -4.27
CA MET A 1 18.81 -3.38 -4.95
C MET A 1 17.34 -3.74 -4.72
N GLU A 2 16.83 -3.41 -3.55
CA GLU A 2 15.49 -3.62 -3.03
C GLU A 2 14.40 -3.15 -4.00
N CYS A 3 14.50 -1.94 -4.55
CA CYS A 3 13.49 -1.42 -5.47
C CYS A 3 13.41 -2.18 -6.80
N ASN A 4 14.52 -2.75 -7.28
CA ASN A 4 14.48 -3.63 -8.45
C ASN A 4 13.76 -4.94 -8.11
N ALA A 5 14.03 -5.52 -6.93
CA ALA A 5 13.35 -6.72 -6.47
C ALA A 5 11.83 -6.47 -6.30
N VAL A 6 11.45 -5.33 -5.74
CA VAL A 6 10.05 -4.91 -5.63
C VAL A 6 9.41 -4.78 -7.01
N ALA A 7 10.07 -4.13 -7.97
CA ALA A 7 9.54 -3.96 -9.33
C ALA A 7 9.30 -5.31 -10.04
N GLU A 8 10.22 -6.27 -9.93
CA GLU A 8 10.05 -7.60 -10.50
C GLU A 8 8.90 -8.39 -9.84
N LEU A 9 8.80 -8.37 -8.51
CA LEU A 9 7.71 -9.04 -7.80
C LEU A 9 6.33 -8.41 -8.09
N LEU A 10 6.26 -7.09 -8.29
CA LEU A 10 5.03 -6.42 -8.71
C LEU A 10 4.60 -6.86 -10.11
N LYS A 11 5.56 -7.05 -11.01
CA LYS A 11 5.33 -7.54 -12.37
C LYS A 11 4.78 -8.96 -12.37
N GLU A 12 5.29 -9.85 -11.51
CA GLU A 12 4.74 -11.20 -11.32
C GLU A 12 3.25 -11.18 -10.90
N ARG A 13 2.83 -10.14 -10.17
CA ARG A 13 1.43 -9.91 -9.76
C ARG A 13 0.59 -9.10 -10.76
N ASN A 14 1.08 -8.90 -11.98
CA ASN A 14 0.42 -8.07 -12.99
C ASN A 14 0.06 -6.66 -12.49
N ILE A 15 0.86 -6.09 -11.58
CA ILE A 15 0.69 -4.72 -11.10
C ILE A 15 1.61 -3.83 -11.94
N LYS A 16 1.05 -2.76 -12.52
CA LYS A 16 1.84 -1.79 -13.28
C LYS A 16 2.78 -1.06 -12.33
N ALA A 17 4.07 -1.20 -12.57
CA ALA A 17 5.13 -0.53 -11.81
C ALA A 17 5.99 0.37 -12.72
N GLU A 18 6.34 1.54 -12.23
CA GLU A 18 7.21 2.52 -12.91
C GLU A 18 8.31 2.95 -11.96
N ALA A 19 9.57 2.74 -12.33
CA ALA A 19 10.70 3.23 -11.56
C ALA A 19 10.83 4.75 -11.69
N ARG A 20 10.99 5.44 -10.56
CA ARG A 20 11.17 6.90 -10.47
C ARG A 20 12.52 7.20 -9.85
N GLY A 21 13.58 7.09 -10.64
CA GLY A 21 14.95 7.15 -10.13
C GLY A 21 15.40 5.84 -9.48
N ARG A 22 16.33 5.92 -8.53
CA ARG A 22 16.99 4.73 -7.94
C ARG A 22 16.31 4.20 -6.68
N GLU A 23 15.52 5.02 -6.01
CA GLU A 23 14.97 4.74 -4.68
C GLU A 23 13.44 4.65 -4.68
N LEU A 24 12.78 4.94 -5.79
CA LEU A 24 11.32 4.98 -5.84
C LEU A 24 10.78 4.08 -6.95
N VAL A 25 9.70 3.36 -6.62
CA VAL A 25 8.89 2.61 -7.57
C VAL A 25 7.43 2.97 -7.34
N LEU A 26 6.77 3.54 -8.35
CA LEU A 26 5.35 3.80 -8.32
C LEU A 26 4.60 2.59 -8.88
N ALA A 27 3.79 1.95 -8.05
CA ALA A 27 2.85 0.93 -8.44
C ALA A 27 1.42 1.50 -8.58
N THR A 28 0.69 1.06 -9.59
CA THR A 28 -0.70 1.48 -9.83
C THR A 28 -1.63 0.28 -9.94
N ALA A 29 -2.71 0.29 -9.16
CA ALA A 29 -3.80 -0.69 -9.23
C ALA A 29 -5.14 0.04 -9.38
N GLY A 30 -5.69 0.04 -10.59
CA GLY A 30 -6.83 0.92 -10.93
C GLY A 30 -6.39 2.39 -10.85
N ARG A 31 -7.00 3.15 -9.93
CA ARG A 31 -6.63 4.53 -9.57
C ARG A 31 -5.82 4.63 -8.27
N LEU A 32 -5.58 3.51 -7.58
CA LEU A 32 -4.78 3.48 -6.35
C LEU A 32 -3.30 3.60 -6.71
N LYS A 33 -2.63 4.59 -6.12
CA LYS A 33 -1.20 4.83 -6.31
C LYS A 33 -0.42 4.45 -5.05
N ILE A 34 0.47 3.47 -5.19
CA ILE A 34 1.30 2.96 -4.11
C ILE A 34 2.75 3.28 -4.46
N GLU A 35 3.41 4.13 -3.69
CA GLU A 35 4.83 4.41 -3.87
C GLU A 35 5.65 3.55 -2.92
N PHE A 36 6.63 2.84 -3.47
CA PHE A 36 7.62 2.11 -2.72
C PHE A 36 8.89 2.95 -2.67
N TRP A 37 9.35 3.26 -1.47
CA TRP A 37 10.59 3.99 -1.24
C TRP A 37 11.63 3.08 -0.60
N CYS A 38 12.73 2.86 -1.32
CA CYS A 38 13.88 2.09 -0.89
C CYS A 38 15.06 3.04 -0.64
N PRO A 39 15.16 3.66 0.55
CA PRO A 39 16.25 4.58 0.86
C PRO A 39 17.61 3.86 0.79
N GLN A 40 18.61 4.53 0.22
CA GLN A 40 20.00 4.07 0.17
C GLN A 40 20.71 4.26 1.51
N GLU A 41 20.30 5.28 2.27
CA GLU A 41 20.79 5.53 3.62
C GLU A 41 19.92 4.81 4.64
N GLU A 42 20.54 4.28 5.71
CA GLU A 42 19.81 3.61 6.79
C GLU A 42 18.87 4.60 7.52
N PHE A 43 19.26 5.87 7.57
CA PHE A 43 18.53 6.95 8.22
C PHE A 43 18.43 8.15 7.28
N PRO A 44 17.50 8.13 6.31
CA PRO A 44 17.30 9.25 5.41
C PRO A 44 16.88 10.50 6.20
N HIS A 45 17.45 11.64 5.85
CA HIS A 45 17.17 12.91 6.50
C HIS A 45 16.61 13.92 5.50
N PHE A 46 15.50 14.54 5.86
CA PHE A 46 14.93 15.70 5.19
C PHE A 46 15.04 16.92 6.10
N GLY A 47 15.48 18.04 5.55
CA GLY A 47 15.63 19.30 6.27
C GLY A 47 14.29 19.90 6.66
N ASP A 48 13.26 19.71 5.83
CA ASP A 48 11.90 20.12 6.13
C ASP A 48 10.81 19.22 5.50
N VAL A 49 9.55 19.55 5.79
CA VAL A 49 8.38 18.81 5.30
C VAL A 49 8.16 19.01 3.80
N GLU A 50 8.49 20.18 3.26
CA GLU A 50 8.25 20.49 1.85
C GLU A 50 9.23 19.71 0.95
N GLU A 51 10.47 19.52 1.42
CA GLU A 51 11.45 18.62 0.82
C GLU A 51 10.94 17.18 0.81
N LEU A 52 10.52 16.65 1.97
CA LEU A 52 9.92 15.32 2.09
C LEU A 52 8.71 15.15 1.14
N ARG A 53 7.81 16.14 1.12
CA ARG A 53 6.59 16.15 0.31
C ARG A 53 6.91 16.06 -1.18
N LYS A 54 7.88 16.85 -1.66
CA LYS A 54 8.29 16.84 -3.08
C LYS A 54 9.02 15.55 -3.44
N TRP A 55 9.94 15.11 -2.58
CA TRP A 55 10.75 13.93 -2.84
C TRP A 55 9.90 12.66 -2.94
N LEU A 56 8.96 12.48 -2.00
CA LEU A 56 8.06 11.31 -1.93
C LEU A 56 6.68 11.58 -2.55
N SER A 57 6.56 12.63 -3.37
CA SER A 57 5.34 12.97 -4.12
C SER A 57 4.03 12.85 -3.31
N LEU A 58 4.06 13.26 -2.02
CA LEU A 58 3.06 12.89 -1.00
C LEU A 58 1.64 13.36 -1.33
N ASP A 59 1.50 14.38 -2.17
CA ASP A 59 0.20 14.89 -2.62
C ASP A 59 -0.51 13.97 -3.62
N SER A 60 0.25 13.07 -4.26
CA SER A 60 -0.21 12.32 -5.43
C SER A 60 -0.31 10.82 -5.19
N VAL A 61 0.13 10.34 -4.03
CA VAL A 61 0.19 8.93 -3.65
C VAL A 61 -0.83 8.62 -2.56
N ASP A 62 -1.39 7.42 -2.58
CA ASP A 62 -2.37 6.98 -1.59
C ASP A 62 -1.72 6.23 -0.44
N VAL A 63 -0.67 5.48 -0.77
CA VAL A 63 0.06 4.63 0.17
C VAL A 63 1.55 4.81 -0.12
N LEU A 64 2.33 5.09 0.91
CA LEU A 64 3.78 5.09 0.88
C LEU A 64 4.28 3.87 1.66
N VAL A 65 5.01 3.00 0.97
CA VAL A 65 5.65 1.82 1.53
C VAL A 65 7.14 2.08 1.66
N VAL A 66 7.64 2.12 2.89
CA VAL A 66 9.07 2.20 3.15
C VAL A 66 9.68 0.79 3.13
N VAL A 67 10.65 0.57 2.25
CA VAL A 67 11.35 -0.69 2.06
C VAL A 67 12.78 -0.57 2.59
N SER A 68 13.02 -1.07 3.80
CA SER A 68 14.36 -1.00 4.41
C SER A 68 14.59 -2.12 5.41
N TYR A 69 15.80 -2.23 5.95
CA TYR A 69 16.10 -3.22 6.99
C TYR A 69 15.29 -2.96 8.28
N ARG A 70 15.02 -1.69 8.60
CA ARG A 70 14.24 -1.23 9.76
C ARG A 70 13.14 -0.25 9.32
N PRO A 71 12.11 -0.74 8.62
CA PRO A 71 11.16 0.13 7.94
C PRO A 71 10.34 0.97 8.92
N TYR A 72 10.04 0.44 10.11
CA TYR A 72 9.24 1.13 11.12
C TYR A 72 9.93 2.37 11.69
N VAL A 73 11.26 2.37 11.81
CA VAL A 73 12.00 3.55 12.30
C VAL A 73 11.87 4.71 11.30
N VAL A 74 11.97 4.40 10.00
CA VAL A 74 11.82 5.39 8.95
C VAL A 74 10.35 5.81 8.80
N VAL A 75 9.40 4.88 8.93
CA VAL A 75 7.95 5.20 8.96
C VAL A 75 7.62 6.15 10.10
N ASP A 76 8.12 5.90 11.31
CA ASP A 76 7.88 6.76 12.47
C ASP A 76 8.51 8.15 12.27
N TYR A 77 9.70 8.21 11.67
CA TYR A 77 10.34 9.47 11.29
C TYR A 77 9.48 10.28 10.31
N VAL A 78 9.02 9.65 9.22
CA VAL A 78 8.13 10.28 8.24
C VAL A 78 6.84 10.72 8.93
N ASN A 79 6.22 9.86 9.74
CA ASN A 79 4.99 10.19 10.45
C ASN A 79 5.18 11.40 11.38
N ALA A 80 6.28 11.49 12.11
CA ALA A 80 6.60 12.63 12.96
C ALA A 80 6.73 13.94 12.15
N MET A 81 7.29 13.88 10.94
CA MET A 81 7.36 15.01 10.02
C MET A 81 5.95 15.41 9.53
N LEU A 82 5.09 14.46 9.16
CA LEU A 82 3.71 14.76 8.73
C LEU A 82 2.85 15.31 9.88
N GLU A 83 3.01 14.80 11.10
CA GLU A 83 2.33 15.34 12.27
C GLU A 83 2.78 16.77 12.57
N ARG A 84 4.09 17.05 12.46
CA ARG A 84 4.63 18.41 12.58
C ARG A 84 4.06 19.31 11.50
N ALA A 85 3.97 18.83 10.26
CA ALA A 85 3.38 19.57 9.15
C ALA A 85 1.95 20.03 9.45
N TYR A 86 1.14 19.10 9.97
CA TYR A 86 -0.24 19.37 10.33
C TYR A 86 -0.35 20.37 11.48
N ARG A 87 0.44 20.19 12.55
CA ARG A 87 0.38 21.05 13.75
C ARG A 87 0.85 22.48 13.49
N TRP A 88 1.93 22.65 12.75
CA TRP A 88 2.58 23.96 12.59
C TRP A 88 2.15 24.71 11.33
N TYR A 89 1.79 24.00 10.26
CA TYR A 89 1.47 24.59 8.97
C TYR A 89 0.05 24.27 8.47
N GLY A 90 -0.73 23.48 9.23
CA GLY A 90 -2.06 23.07 8.81
C GLY A 90 -2.10 22.13 7.60
N LEU A 91 -0.94 21.58 7.20
CA LEU A 91 -0.82 20.70 6.03
C LEU A 91 -1.22 19.27 6.40
N LYS A 92 -2.27 18.75 5.76
CA LYS A 92 -2.74 17.37 5.96
C LYS A 92 -2.49 16.53 4.70
N PHE A 93 -1.73 15.46 4.87
CA PHE A 93 -1.46 14.48 3.80
C PHE A 93 -2.37 13.27 3.96
N ASP A 94 -3.12 12.93 2.92
CA ASP A 94 -3.99 11.74 2.87
C ASP A 94 -3.23 10.52 2.32
N VAL A 95 -2.10 10.21 2.95
CA VAL A 95 -1.21 9.10 2.60
C VAL A 95 -1.11 8.10 3.74
N LYS A 96 -1.24 6.81 3.42
CA LYS A 96 -1.01 5.75 4.38
C LYS A 96 0.44 5.30 4.37
N LEU A 97 1.09 5.34 5.54
CA LEU A 97 2.44 4.81 5.71
C LEU A 97 2.42 3.32 6.06
N LEU A 98 3.22 2.53 5.35
CA LEU A 98 3.44 1.10 5.60
C LEU A 98 4.95 0.81 5.58
N GLY A 99 5.36 -0.24 6.30
CA GLY A 99 6.74 -0.71 6.31
C GLY A 99 6.86 -2.09 5.68
N LEU A 100 7.92 -2.30 4.90
CA LEU A 100 8.34 -3.56 4.31
C LEU A 100 9.80 -3.83 4.69
N SER A 101 10.06 -4.96 5.34
CA SER A 101 11.44 -5.35 5.67
C SER A 101 12.16 -5.81 4.41
N SER A 102 13.37 -5.28 4.17
CA SER A 102 14.22 -5.72 3.07
C SER A 102 14.76 -7.15 3.24
N VAL A 103 14.69 -7.71 4.45
CA VAL A 103 15.14 -9.09 4.75
C VAL A 103 14.17 -10.13 4.18
N ASP A 104 12.89 -9.79 4.06
CA ASP A 104 11.84 -10.69 3.61
C ASP A 104 10.87 -9.97 2.66
N ILE A 105 11.43 -9.40 1.58
CA ILE A 105 10.68 -8.64 0.59
C ILE A 105 9.60 -9.52 -0.06
N GLU A 106 9.91 -10.78 -0.33
CA GLU A 106 9.02 -11.67 -1.07
C GLU A 106 7.71 -11.94 -0.34
N VAL A 107 7.79 -12.38 0.92
CA VAL A 107 6.60 -12.64 1.75
C VAL A 107 6.00 -11.34 2.26
N GLY A 108 6.84 -10.38 2.66
CA GLY A 108 6.40 -9.10 3.19
C GLY A 108 5.62 -8.27 2.17
N LEU A 109 6.00 -8.30 0.88
CA LEU A 109 5.32 -7.57 -0.17
C LEU A 109 3.87 -8.04 -0.35
N GLU A 110 3.62 -9.35 -0.22
CA GLU A 110 2.26 -9.91 -0.28
C GLU A 110 1.34 -9.29 0.78
N ASP A 111 1.83 -9.19 2.03
CA ASP A 111 1.06 -8.61 3.13
C ASP A 111 0.90 -7.10 2.99
N VAL A 112 1.96 -6.40 2.59
CA VAL A 112 1.94 -4.95 2.41
C VAL A 112 1.01 -4.54 1.28
N LEU A 113 1.02 -5.23 0.14
CA LEU A 113 0.07 -4.99 -0.96
C LEU A 113 -1.37 -5.20 -0.51
N GLY A 114 -1.63 -6.29 0.21
CA GLY A 114 -2.96 -6.55 0.77
C GLY A 114 -3.44 -5.41 1.67
N ARG A 115 -2.57 -4.90 2.55
CA ARG A 115 -2.88 -3.73 3.41
C ARG A 115 -3.09 -2.46 2.60
N ALA A 116 -2.28 -2.23 1.57
CA ALA A 116 -2.39 -1.06 0.69
C ALA A 116 -3.72 -1.07 -0.08
N PHE A 117 -4.13 -2.23 -0.62
CA PHE A 117 -5.39 -2.38 -1.34
C PHE A 117 -6.62 -2.15 -0.46
N VAL A 118 -6.56 -2.55 0.81
CA VAL A 118 -7.63 -2.30 1.79
C VAL A 118 -7.73 -0.84 2.18
N GLU A 119 -6.69 -0.01 2.01
CA GLU A 119 -6.71 1.37 2.46
C GLU A 119 -7.74 2.22 1.69
N LYS A 120 -7.76 2.16 0.36
CA LYS A 120 -8.76 2.88 -0.45
C LYS A 120 -9.38 1.95 -1.50
N PRO A 121 -10.27 1.01 -1.12
CA PRO A 121 -10.80 -0.01 -2.03
C PRO A 121 -11.52 0.58 -3.25
N HIS A 122 -12.22 1.70 -3.07
CA HIS A 122 -12.90 2.46 -4.13
C HIS A 122 -11.96 3.02 -5.21
N LYS A 123 -10.65 3.06 -4.96
CA LYS A 123 -9.65 3.42 -5.97
C LYS A 123 -9.22 2.23 -6.82
N LEU A 124 -9.45 0.98 -6.38
CA LEU A 124 -9.15 -0.20 -7.17
C LEU A 124 -10.12 -0.38 -8.36
N GLY A 125 -11.33 0.15 -8.23
CA GLY A 125 -12.40 0.12 -9.24
C GLY A 125 -13.75 0.50 -8.64
N ASP A 126 -14.83 0.35 -9.41
CA ASP A 126 -16.19 0.67 -8.94
C ASP A 126 -16.76 -0.39 -7.98
N GLY A 127 -16.20 -1.59 -8.02
CA GLY A 127 -16.59 -2.74 -7.22
C GLY A 127 -17.93 -3.35 -7.65
N VAL A 128 -18.02 -4.67 -7.54
CA VAL A 128 -19.24 -5.44 -7.84
C VAL A 128 -20.00 -5.66 -6.55
N GLU A 129 -21.31 -5.39 -6.54
CA GLU A 129 -22.18 -5.70 -5.41
C GLU A 129 -22.24 -7.21 -5.18
N THR A 130 -22.14 -7.63 -3.92
CA THR A 130 -22.38 -9.02 -3.53
C THR A 130 -23.74 -9.15 -2.86
N ASP A 131 -24.20 -10.39 -2.73
CA ASP A 131 -25.44 -10.70 -2.01
C ASP A 131 -25.28 -10.62 -0.47
N THR A 132 -24.11 -10.20 0.02
CA THR A 132 -23.79 -10.20 1.45
C THR A 132 -24.01 -8.80 2.04
N PRO A 133 -24.91 -8.61 3.01
CA PRO A 133 -25.02 -7.36 3.75
C PRO A 133 -23.70 -7.01 4.45
N CYS A 134 -23.40 -5.71 4.58
CA CYS A 134 -22.20 -5.28 5.31
C CYS A 134 -22.25 -5.79 6.76
N PRO A 135 -21.23 -6.56 7.22
CA PRO A 135 -21.24 -7.15 8.55
C PRO A 135 -21.10 -6.11 9.67
N GLN A 136 -20.62 -4.90 9.35
CA GLN A 136 -20.42 -3.84 10.34
C GLN A 136 -21.68 -2.97 10.56
N CYS A 137 -22.43 -2.66 9.50
CA CYS A 137 -23.56 -1.71 9.61
C CYS A 137 -24.90 -2.23 9.10
N GLY A 138 -24.94 -3.27 8.27
CA GLY A 138 -26.16 -3.81 7.67
C GLY A 138 -26.93 -2.86 6.74
N ARG A 139 -26.45 -1.64 6.50
CA ARG A 139 -27.16 -0.59 5.73
C ARG A 139 -26.98 -0.68 4.22
N ASP A 140 -25.97 -1.40 3.77
CA ASP A 140 -25.56 -1.51 2.37
C ASP A 140 -24.90 -2.88 2.17
N VAL A 141 -24.76 -3.30 0.92
CA VAL A 141 -24.09 -4.57 0.56
C VAL A 141 -22.57 -4.42 0.64
N LEU A 142 -21.91 -5.56 0.85
CA LEU A 142 -20.47 -5.65 0.69
C LEU A 142 -20.14 -5.64 -0.80
N ARG A 143 -19.21 -4.78 -1.23
CA ARG A 143 -18.76 -4.74 -2.63
C ARG A 143 -17.39 -5.39 -2.76
N LEU A 144 -17.21 -6.21 -3.79
CA LEU A 144 -15.92 -6.78 -4.20
C LEU A 144 -15.21 -5.81 -5.15
N TYR A 145 -14.10 -5.23 -4.70
CA TYR A 145 -13.33 -4.22 -5.46
C TYR A 145 -12.20 -4.80 -6.28
N ARG A 146 -11.61 -5.92 -5.83
CA ARG A 146 -10.54 -6.62 -6.53
C ARG A 146 -10.58 -8.09 -6.14
N GLN A 147 -10.39 -8.96 -7.12
CA GLN A 147 -10.11 -10.38 -6.89
C GLN A 147 -8.95 -10.81 -7.79
N GLU A 148 -7.98 -11.50 -7.22
CA GLU A 148 -6.78 -11.92 -7.94
C GLU A 148 -6.37 -13.33 -7.49
N ARG A 149 -6.00 -14.17 -8.45
CA ARG A 149 -5.37 -15.46 -8.19
C ARG A 149 -3.87 -15.32 -8.37
N PHE A 150 -3.09 -15.79 -7.41
CA PHE A 150 -1.64 -15.72 -7.46
C PHE A 150 -1.02 -16.90 -6.70
N PHE A 151 0.28 -17.12 -6.88
CA PHE A 151 1.02 -18.06 -6.05
C PHE A 151 1.53 -17.33 -4.80
N SER A 152 1.01 -17.68 -3.63
CA SER A 152 1.44 -17.11 -2.36
C SER A 152 2.77 -17.70 -1.94
N ARG A 153 3.79 -16.86 -1.81
CA ARG A 153 5.09 -17.25 -1.27
C ARG A 153 5.01 -17.50 0.24
N LYS A 154 4.11 -16.79 0.92
CA LYS A 154 3.82 -16.96 2.35
C LYS A 154 3.29 -18.36 2.67
N TYR A 155 2.29 -18.80 1.92
CA TYR A 155 1.62 -20.09 2.15
C TYR A 155 2.12 -21.22 1.24
N ARG A 156 3.06 -20.91 0.33
CA ARG A 156 3.64 -21.86 -0.64
C ARG A 156 2.60 -22.61 -1.46
N GLY A 157 1.56 -21.90 -1.89
CA GLY A 157 0.41 -22.47 -2.58
C GLY A 157 -0.33 -21.44 -3.41
N ARG A 158 -1.28 -21.89 -4.24
CA ARG A 158 -2.14 -20.97 -4.98
C ARG A 158 -3.11 -20.32 -4.00
N ALA A 159 -3.33 -19.02 -4.15
CA ALA A 159 -4.24 -18.27 -3.31
C ALA A 159 -5.13 -17.36 -4.15
N VAL A 160 -6.32 -17.08 -3.63
CA VAL A 160 -7.22 -16.04 -4.12
C VAL A 160 -7.26 -14.93 -3.09
N GLU A 161 -6.83 -13.73 -3.46
CA GLU A 161 -7.02 -12.53 -2.66
C GLU A 161 -8.24 -11.78 -3.16
N SER A 162 -9.13 -11.41 -2.24
CA SER A 162 -10.33 -10.64 -2.51
C SER A 162 -10.39 -9.42 -1.57
N ILE A 163 -10.61 -8.25 -2.14
CA ILE A 163 -10.69 -6.97 -1.41
C ILE A 163 -12.13 -6.49 -1.44
N TYR A 164 -12.70 -6.32 -0.25
CA TYR A 164 -14.09 -5.92 -0.05
C TYR A 164 -14.20 -4.58 0.66
N GLY A 165 -15.31 -3.89 0.43
CA GLY A 165 -15.66 -2.73 1.25
C GLY A 165 -17.13 -2.34 1.17
N CYS A 166 -17.59 -1.57 2.16
CA CYS A 166 -18.94 -1.01 2.23
C CYS A 166 -18.89 0.51 2.02
N ARG A 167 -19.75 1.04 1.13
CA ARG A 167 -19.79 2.49 0.85
C ARG A 167 -20.49 3.27 1.96
N ALA A 168 -21.46 2.67 2.64
CA ALA A 168 -22.23 3.34 3.69
C ALA A 168 -21.44 3.63 4.98
N CYS A 169 -20.63 2.68 5.47
CA CYS A 169 -19.89 2.84 6.73
C CYS A 169 -18.37 2.84 6.58
N GLY A 170 -17.85 2.61 5.37
CA GLY A 170 -16.41 2.54 5.13
C GLY A 170 -15.75 1.26 5.64
N PHE A 171 -16.50 0.21 5.99
CA PHE A 171 -15.94 -1.11 6.29
C PHE A 171 -15.04 -1.59 5.14
N ARG A 172 -13.90 -2.20 5.47
CA ARG A 172 -12.92 -2.67 4.49
C ARG A 172 -12.38 -4.01 4.96
N ALA A 173 -12.27 -4.97 4.04
CA ALA A 173 -11.79 -6.31 4.38
C ALA A 173 -10.92 -6.89 3.27
N ARG A 174 -9.89 -7.62 3.68
CA ARG A 174 -9.09 -8.51 2.83
C ARG A 174 -9.46 -9.94 3.21
N ARG A 175 -9.76 -10.75 2.20
CA ARG A 175 -9.92 -12.21 2.34
C ARG A 175 -8.85 -12.87 1.50
N VAL A 176 -8.15 -13.84 2.08
CA VAL A 176 -7.21 -14.70 1.36
C VAL A 176 -7.67 -16.13 1.53
N GLU A 177 -7.85 -16.83 0.42
CA GLU A 177 -8.25 -18.24 0.39
C GLU A 177 -7.17 -19.05 -0.30
N LEU A 178 -6.77 -20.17 0.31
CA LEU A 178 -5.85 -21.11 -0.32
C LEU A 178 -6.63 -22.02 -1.27
N LEU A 179 -6.07 -22.24 -2.45
CA LEU A 179 -6.56 -23.21 -3.42
C LEU A 179 -5.65 -24.42 -3.32
N ASP A 180 -6.23 -25.55 -2.90
CA ASP A 180 -5.54 -26.85 -2.81
C ASP A 180 -4.86 -27.26 -4.13
#